data_AF-A0A6J1R6S4-F1
#
_entry.id   AF-A0A6J1R6S4-F1
#
_cell.length_a   1.000
_cell.length_b   1.000
_cell.length_c   1.000
_cell.angle_alpha   90.00
_cell.angle_beta   90.00
_cell.angle_gamma   90.00
#
_symmetry.space_group_name_H-M   'P 1'
#
loop_
_entity.id
_entity.type
_entity.pdbx_description
1 polymer ?
#
loop_
_entity_poly.entity_id
_entity_poly.type
_entity_poly.pdbx_seq_one_letter_code
_entity_poly.pdbx_strand_id
1 'polypeptide(L)'
;MLAEEMWCPACDAPLSFRYVENENVIGLASIFRVRCHTCLLLHEVKSSKCYKKREDGNCTQYDVNAKSALAMIDAGIGYTHMNTILSILNIPIISNTLLKRNERYVGKSLEDLARKSCREALRLEKDLMLADMSVFRTCRCFM
;
A
#
# COMPACT_ATOMS: atom_id res chain seq x y z
N MET A 1 -10.39 5.83 4.62
CA MET A 1 -9.95 5.05 5.81
C MET A 1 -11.16 4.33 6.39
N LEU A 2 -11.01 3.25 7.17
CA LEU A 2 -12.13 2.49 7.74
C LEU A 2 -13.23 3.38 8.36
N ALA A 3 -12.85 4.46 9.06
CA ALA A 3 -13.77 5.41 9.65
C ALA A 3 -14.74 6.08 8.64
N GLU A 4 -14.31 6.30 7.40
CA GLU A 4 -15.15 6.86 6.33
C GLU A 4 -16.25 5.87 5.90
N GLU A 5 -15.99 4.57 6.00
CA GLU A 5 -16.92 3.51 5.61
C GLU A 5 -17.88 3.13 6.77
N MET A 6 -17.69 3.69 7.96
CA MET A 6 -18.45 3.37 9.19
C MET A 6 -19.72 4.21 9.34
N TRP A 7 -20.28 4.67 8.22
CA TRP A 7 -21.53 5.44 8.16
C TRP A 7 -22.51 4.73 7.24
N CYS A 8 -23.76 4.60 7.68
CA CYS A 8 -24.80 3.95 6.91
C CYS A 8 -25.18 4.82 5.70
N PRO A 9 -25.01 4.36 4.45
CA PRO A 9 -25.32 5.17 3.26
C PRO A 9 -26.81 5.52 3.11
N ALA A 10 -27.70 4.77 3.78
CA ALA A 10 -29.14 4.94 3.65
C ALA A 10 -29.76 5.91 4.67
N CYS A 11 -29.18 6.02 5.88
CA CYS A 11 -29.75 6.83 6.96
C CYS A 11 -28.72 7.67 7.71
N ASP A 12 -27.46 7.65 7.29
CA ASP A 12 -26.34 8.40 7.87
C ASP A 12 -26.08 8.12 9.37
N ALA A 13 -26.63 7.02 9.90
CA ALA A 13 -26.34 6.56 11.25
C ALA A 13 -24.97 5.88 11.32
N PRO A 14 -24.23 5.99 12.45
CA PRO A 14 -22.96 5.32 12.62
C PRO A 14 -23.16 3.79 12.63
N LEU A 15 -22.32 3.10 11.86
CA LEU A 15 -22.22 1.65 11.89
C LEU A 15 -21.35 1.23 13.08
N SER A 16 -21.70 0.11 13.72
CA SER A 16 -21.00 -0.40 14.89
C SER A 16 -20.58 -1.85 14.68
N PHE A 17 -19.35 -2.15 15.07
CA PHE A 17 -18.84 -3.52 14.99
C PHE A 17 -19.60 -4.52 15.87
N ARG A 18 -20.40 -4.06 16.83
CA ARG A 18 -21.30 -4.93 17.61
C ARG A 18 -22.35 -5.63 16.74
N TYR A 19 -22.66 -5.08 15.56
CA TYR A 19 -23.66 -5.61 14.63
C TYR A 19 -23.02 -6.21 13.38
N VAL A 20 -21.77 -6.68 13.47
CA VAL A 20 -21.13 -7.47 12.41
C VAL A 20 -21.78 -8.85 12.37
N GLU A 21 -22.32 -9.21 11.21
CA GLU A 21 -22.86 -10.55 10.97
C GLU A 21 -21.80 -11.50 10.40
N ASN A 22 -20.87 -10.95 9.62
CA ASN A 22 -19.83 -11.72 8.97
C ASN A 22 -18.59 -10.85 8.69
N GLU A 23 -17.43 -11.47 8.74
CA GLU A 23 -16.15 -10.91 8.33
C GLU A 23 -15.51 -11.83 7.29
N ASN A 24 -15.21 -11.28 6.12
CA ASN A 24 -14.39 -11.96 5.12
C ASN A 24 -12.98 -11.35 5.09
N VAL A 25 -11.97 -12.19 5.33
CA VAL A 25 -10.57 -11.76 5.45
C VAL A 25 -9.80 -12.11 4.17
N ILE A 26 -9.11 -11.13 3.59
CA ILE A 26 -8.25 -11.28 2.41
C ILE A 26 -6.87 -10.72 2.76
N GLY A 27 -5.98 -11.60 3.24
CA GLY A 27 -4.69 -11.19 3.79
C GLY A 27 -4.87 -10.39 5.08
N LEU A 28 -4.43 -9.13 5.10
CA LEU A 28 -4.64 -8.19 6.20
C LEU A 28 -5.88 -7.29 6.03
N ALA A 29 -6.61 -7.43 4.93
CA ALA A 29 -7.84 -6.68 4.70
C ALA A 29 -9.05 -7.47 5.20
N SER A 30 -9.98 -6.78 5.84
CA SER A 30 -11.25 -7.32 6.31
C SER A 30 -12.40 -6.62 5.61
N ILE A 31 -13.39 -7.40 5.19
CA ILE A 31 -14.67 -6.94 4.67
C ILE A 31 -15.74 -7.35 5.67
N PHE A 32 -16.27 -6.38 6.40
CA PHE A 32 -17.31 -6.59 7.39
C PHE A 32 -18.69 -6.40 6.77
N ARG A 33 -19.61 -7.32 7.03
CA ARG A 33 -21.03 -7.13 6.75
C ARG A 33 -21.69 -6.67 8.04
N VAL A 34 -21.97 -5.36 8.12
CA VAL A 34 -22.46 -4.70 9.33
C VAL A 34 -23.93 -4.32 9.14
N ARG A 35 -24.78 -4.77 10.06
CA ARG A 35 -26.19 -4.37 10.08
C ARG A 35 -26.31 -3.00 10.74
N CYS A 36 -26.95 -2.06 10.05
CA CYS A 36 -27.29 -0.77 10.65
C CYS A 36 -28.31 -0.96 11.77
N HIS A 37 -28.04 -0.41 12.95
CA HIS A 37 -28.94 -0.51 14.09
C HIS A 37 -30.19 0.38 13.96
N THR A 38 -30.16 1.37 13.06
CA THR A 38 -31.27 2.31 12.83
C THR A 38 -32.20 1.83 11.71
N CYS A 39 -31.68 1.61 10.50
CA CYS A 39 -32.50 1.22 9.34
C CYS A 39 -32.52 -0.29 9.05
N LEU A 40 -31.78 -1.10 9.83
CA LEU A 40 -31.67 -2.56 9.70
C LEU A 40 -31.09 -3.08 8.38
N LEU A 41 -30.67 -2.20 7.47
CA LEU A 41 -30.00 -2.57 6.24
C LEU A 41 -28.58 -3.09 6.51
N LEU A 42 -28.16 -4.07 5.72
CA LEU A 42 -26.84 -4.67 5.77
C LEU A 42 -25.89 -3.95 4.81
N HIS A 43 -24.73 -3.54 5.30
CA HIS A 43 -23.73 -2.81 4.53
C HIS A 43 -22.37 -3.50 4.58
N GLU A 44 -21.61 -3.38 3.49
CA GLU A 44 -20.21 -3.80 3.46
C GLU A 44 -19.29 -2.65 3.89
N VAL A 45 -18.47 -2.90 4.89
CA VAL A 45 -17.45 -1.97 5.41
C VAL A 45 -16.07 -2.59 5.20
N LYS A 46 -15.17 -1.87 4.53
CA LYS A 46 -13.83 -2.38 4.18
C LYS A 46 -12.76 -1.74 5.07
N SER A 47 -11.89 -2.55 5.67
CA SER A 47 -10.79 -2.04 6.51
C SER A 47 -9.67 -1.36 5.73
N SER A 48 -9.54 -1.68 4.45
CA SER A 48 -8.50 -1.15 3.56
C SER A 48 -9.09 -0.72 2.22
N LYS A 49 -8.47 0.30 1.60
CA LYS A 49 -8.78 0.70 0.23
C LYS A 49 -8.52 -0.45 -0.74
N CYS A 50 -9.39 -0.57 -1.73
CA CYS A 50 -9.26 -1.50 -2.84
C CYS A 50 -8.88 -0.74 -4.10
N TYR A 51 -7.82 -1.16 -4.81
CA TYR A 51 -7.37 -0.49 -6.03
C TYR A 51 -7.53 -1.33 -7.29
N LYS A 52 -7.77 -2.64 -7.16
CA LYS A 52 -8.07 -3.50 -8.30
C LYS A 52 -9.25 -4.41 -8.01
N LYS A 53 -10.31 -4.25 -8.80
CA LYS A 53 -11.49 -5.11 -8.79
C LYS A 53 -11.45 -6.08 -9.97
N ARG A 54 -12.07 -7.24 -9.79
CA ARG A 54 -12.45 -8.15 -10.87
C ARG A 54 -13.70 -7.63 -11.57
N GLU A 55 -14.06 -8.25 -12.69
CA GLU A 55 -15.28 -7.99 -13.45
C GLU A 55 -16.54 -8.25 -12.62
N ASP A 56 -16.50 -9.20 -11.70
CA ASP A 56 -17.57 -9.50 -10.73
C ASP A 56 -17.71 -8.46 -9.60
N GLY A 57 -16.87 -7.41 -9.59
CA GLY A 57 -16.84 -6.37 -8.56
C GLY A 57 -15.99 -6.71 -7.34
N ASN A 58 -15.51 -7.96 -7.20
CA ASN A 58 -14.72 -8.39 -6.05
C ASN A 58 -13.33 -7.76 -6.05
N CYS A 59 -12.90 -7.29 -4.88
CA CYS A 59 -11.55 -6.75 -4.75
C CYS A 59 -10.51 -7.86 -4.82
N THR A 60 -9.52 -7.67 -5.70
CA THR A 60 -8.37 -8.59 -5.80
C THR A 60 -7.16 -8.11 -5.03
N GLN A 61 -7.12 -6.82 -4.73
CA GLN A 61 -5.89 -6.18 -4.33
C GLN A 61 -6.19 -4.98 -3.42
N TYR A 62 -5.83 -5.17 -2.16
CA TYR A 62 -6.01 -4.21 -1.08
C TYR A 62 -4.70 -3.50 -0.76
N ASP A 63 -4.81 -2.21 -0.45
CA ASP A 63 -3.67 -1.35 -0.11
C ASP A 63 -2.83 -1.90 1.06
N VAL A 64 -3.48 -2.38 2.13
CA VAL A 64 -2.79 -2.95 3.30
C VAL A 64 -1.91 -4.16 2.94
N ASN A 65 -2.31 -4.98 1.97
CA ASN A 65 -1.53 -6.13 1.51
C ASN A 65 -0.33 -5.71 0.64
N ALA A 66 -0.45 -4.62 -0.10
CA ALA A 66 0.66 -4.05 -0.85
C ALA A 66 1.67 -3.40 0.10
N LYS A 67 1.17 -2.68 1.11
CA LYS A 67 1.99 -2.05 2.15
C LYS A 67 2.75 -3.07 2.99
N SER A 68 2.15 -4.22 3.33
CA SER A 68 2.88 -5.27 4.03
C SER A 68 4.02 -5.85 3.19
N ALA A 69 3.80 -6.04 1.89
CA ALA A 69 4.86 -6.47 0.98
C ALA A 69 5.94 -5.39 0.81
N LEU A 70 5.56 -4.11 0.74
CA LEU A 70 6.52 -3.00 0.72
C LEU A 70 7.36 -2.98 1.99
N ALA A 71 6.73 -3.09 3.17
CA ALA A 71 7.42 -3.13 4.45
C ALA A 71 8.39 -4.33 4.54
N MET A 72 7.99 -5.48 3.99
CA MET A 72 8.85 -6.65 3.90
C MET A 72 10.11 -6.39 3.04
N ILE A 73 9.95 -5.74 1.89
CA ILE A 73 11.06 -5.37 0.99
C ILE A 73 11.96 -4.33 1.66
N ASP A 74 11.37 -3.27 2.22
CA ASP A 74 12.07 -2.15 2.84
C ASP A 74 12.88 -2.58 4.08
N ALA A 75 12.30 -3.44 4.92
CA ALA A 75 12.98 -3.99 6.09
C ALA A 75 13.96 -5.13 5.75
N GLY A 76 14.02 -5.59 4.49
CA GLY A 76 14.87 -6.70 4.07
C GLY A 76 14.51 -8.04 4.73
N ILE A 77 13.23 -8.22 5.10
CA ILE A 77 12.78 -9.44 5.79
C ILE A 77 12.03 -10.37 4.84
N GLY A 78 11.94 -11.65 5.21
CA GLY A 78 11.18 -12.65 4.46
C GLY A 78 9.75 -12.86 4.98
N TYR A 79 8.98 -13.64 4.23
CA TYR A 79 7.62 -14.09 4.59
C TYR A 79 7.52 -14.63 6.02
N THR A 80 8.46 -15.49 6.43
CA THR A 80 8.45 -16.11 7.76
C THR A 80 8.58 -15.06 8.86
N HIS A 81 9.52 -14.12 8.70
CA HIS A 81 9.70 -13.03 9.66
C HIS A 81 8.46 -12.14 9.76
N MET A 82 7.84 -11.81 8.62
CA MET A 82 6.61 -11.04 8.60
C MET A 82 5.48 -11.75 9.37
N ASN A 83 5.25 -13.04 9.11
CA ASN A 83 4.21 -13.79 9.81
C ASN A 83 4.52 -14.03 11.29
N THR A 84 5.79 -14.10 11.69
CA THR A 84 6.19 -14.11 13.11
C THR A 84 5.80 -12.79 13.77
N ILE A 85 6.09 -11.65 13.14
CA ILE A 85 5.70 -10.33 13.65
C ILE A 85 4.18 -10.22 13.78
N LEU A 86 3.43 -10.62 12.75
CA LEU A 86 1.96 -10.59 12.78
C LEU A 86 1.40 -11.46 13.92
N SER A 87 1.94 -12.67 14.08
CA SER A 87 1.53 -13.58 15.16
C SER A 87 1.78 -12.98 16.54
N ILE A 88 2.93 -12.33 16.77
CA ILE A 88 3.25 -11.67 18.04
C ILE A 88 2.26 -10.54 18.34
N LEU A 89 1.80 -9.83 17.30
CA LEU A 89 0.83 -8.74 17.41
C LEU A 89 -0.63 -9.23 17.47
N ASN A 90 -0.88 -10.54 17.51
CA ASN A 90 -2.21 -11.15 17.41
C ASN A 90 -2.98 -10.75 16.13
N ILE A 91 -2.26 -10.51 15.04
CA ILE A 91 -2.83 -10.23 13.71
C ILE A 91 -2.80 -11.53 12.90
N PRO A 92 -3.87 -11.87 12.16
CA PRO A 92 -3.89 -13.05 11.30
C PRO A 92 -2.71 -13.10 10.32
N ILE A 93 -2.16 -14.29 10.13
CA ILE A 93 -1.07 -14.50 9.17
C ILE A 93 -1.54 -14.27 7.73
N ILE A 94 -0.62 -13.82 6.89
CA ILE A 94 -0.87 -13.69 5.45
C ILE A 94 -0.42 -14.98 4.77
N SER A 95 -1.12 -15.42 3.73
CA SER A 95 -0.66 -16.54 2.91
C SER A 95 0.55 -16.14 2.05
N ASN A 96 1.50 -17.07 1.89
CA ASN A 96 2.70 -16.84 1.09
C ASN A 96 2.36 -16.45 -0.36
N THR A 97 1.37 -17.12 -0.95
CA THR A 97 0.91 -16.85 -2.32
C THR A 97 0.39 -15.43 -2.50
N LEU A 98 -0.39 -14.93 -1.53
CA LEU A 98 -0.90 -13.56 -1.57
C LEU A 98 0.22 -12.55 -1.34
N LEU A 99 1.10 -12.80 -0.36
CA LEU A 99 2.20 -11.88 -0.05
C LEU A 99 3.17 -11.77 -1.24
N LYS A 100 3.57 -12.89 -1.85
CA LYS A 100 4.45 -12.92 -3.03
C LYS A 100 3.84 -12.21 -4.23
N ARG A 101 2.52 -12.29 -4.41
CA ARG A 101 1.82 -11.53 -5.46
C ARG A 101 1.96 -10.03 -5.23
N ASN A 102 1.77 -9.58 -3.98
CA ASN A 102 1.92 -8.17 -3.60
C ASN A 102 3.38 -7.72 -3.71
N GLU A 103 4.33 -8.55 -3.31
CA GLU A 103 5.78 -8.29 -3.44
C GLU A 103 6.18 -8.05 -4.90
N ARG A 104 5.73 -8.92 -5.82
CA ARG A 104 5.99 -8.73 -7.26
C ARG A 104 5.31 -7.49 -7.83
N TYR A 105 4.13 -7.14 -7.32
CA TYR A 105 3.40 -5.96 -7.75
C TYR A 105 4.14 -4.68 -7.34
N VAL A 106 4.49 -4.57 -6.07
CA VAL A 106 5.22 -3.41 -5.51
C VAL A 106 6.65 -3.35 -6.02
N GLY A 107 7.32 -4.50 -6.15
CA GLY A 107 8.71 -4.60 -6.63
C GLY A 107 8.91 -3.95 -8.00
N LYS A 108 7.97 -4.16 -8.94
CA LYS A 108 8.02 -3.49 -10.25
C LYS A 108 7.99 -1.97 -10.12
N SER A 109 7.11 -1.44 -9.28
CA SER A 109 7.01 0.00 -9.04
C SER A 109 8.26 0.56 -8.36
N LEU A 110 8.88 -0.20 -7.45
CA LEU A 110 10.15 0.16 -6.81
C LEU A 110 11.31 0.15 -7.80
N GLU A 111 11.41 -0.85 -8.67
CA GLU A 111 12.43 -0.91 -9.72
C GLU A 111 12.33 0.28 -10.68
N ASP A 112 11.11 0.64 -11.10
CA ASP A 112 10.87 1.80 -11.95
C ASP A 112 11.24 3.11 -11.24
N LEU A 113 10.91 3.23 -9.95
CA LEU A 113 11.28 4.38 -9.12
C LEU A 113 12.79 4.51 -8.98
N ALA A 114 13.48 3.40 -8.66
CA ALA A 114 14.93 3.35 -8.54
C ALA A 114 15.60 3.74 -9.87
N ARG A 115 15.11 3.23 -11.00
CA ARG A 115 15.62 3.58 -12.33
C ARG A 115 15.49 5.07 -12.63
N LYS A 116 14.33 5.67 -12.30
CA LYS A 116 14.11 7.12 -12.49
C LYS A 116 15.04 7.94 -11.60
N SER A 117 15.13 7.57 -10.32
CA SER A 117 16.01 8.23 -9.35
C SER A 117 17.47 8.22 -9.80
N CYS A 118 18.00 7.06 -10.21
CA CYS A 118 19.36 6.97 -10.74
C CYS A 118 19.56 7.85 -11.97
N ARG A 119 18.62 7.85 -12.94
CA ARG A 119 18.72 8.71 -14.13
C ARG A 119 18.72 10.19 -13.80
N GLU A 120 17.94 10.61 -12.82
CA GLU A 120 17.87 11.99 -12.38
C GLU A 120 19.17 12.41 -11.68
N ALA A 121 19.72 11.57 -10.81
CA ALA A 121 21.02 11.78 -10.18
C ALA A 121 22.15 11.89 -11.22
N LEU A 122 22.21 10.97 -12.19
CA LEU A 122 23.16 11.01 -13.32
C LEU A 122 23.05 12.31 -14.13
N ARG A 123 21.83 12.81 -14.37
CA ARG A 123 21.62 14.08 -15.07
C ARG A 123 22.16 15.25 -14.24
N LEU A 124 21.85 15.27 -12.95
CA LEU A 124 22.31 16.33 -12.04
C LEU A 124 23.83 16.37 -11.94
N GLU A 125 24.49 15.20 -11.81
CA GLU A 125 25.95 15.09 -11.80
C GLU A 125 26.56 15.67 -13.08
N LYS A 126 26.00 15.33 -14.24
CA LYS A 126 26.45 15.87 -15.53
C LYS A 126 26.31 17.39 -15.61
N ASP A 127 25.17 17.93 -15.18
CA ASP A 127 24.90 19.36 -15.24
C ASP A 127 25.84 20.14 -14.30
N LEU A 128 26.11 19.61 -13.10
CA LEU A 128 27.09 20.17 -12.16
C LEU A 128 28.51 20.14 -12.71
N MET A 129 28.93 19.04 -13.35
CA MET A 129 30.26 18.95 -13.97
C MET A 129 30.44 19.97 -15.10
N LEU A 130 29.42 20.19 -15.92
CA LEU A 130 29.48 21.19 -17.00
C LEU A 130 29.52 22.62 -16.46
N ALA A 131 28.76 22.91 -15.40
CA ALA A 131 28.79 24.20 -14.72
C ALA A 131 30.18 24.49 -14.13
N ASP A 132 30.79 23.52 -13.45
CA ASP A 132 32.13 23.68 -12.87
C ASP A 132 33.20 23.88 -13.96
N MET A 133 33.13 23.11 -15.06
CA MET A 133 34.02 23.29 -16.22
C MET A 133 33.90 24.67 -16.86
N SER A 134 32.71 25.28 -16.84
CA SER A 134 32.51 26.65 -17.34
C SER A 134 33.22 27.69 -16.48
N VAL A 135 33.27 27.49 -15.16
CA VAL A 135 34.00 28.33 -14.19
C VAL A 135 35.52 28.19 -14.37
N PHE A 136 36.03 26.98 -14.61
CA PHE A 136 37.45 26.77 -14.91
C PHE A 136 37.88 27.40 -16.25
N ARG A 137 36.98 27.49 -17.23
CA ARG A 137 37.28 28.12 -18.52
C ARG A 137 37.32 29.65 -18.45
N THR A 138 36.45 30.29 -17.67
CA THR A 138 36.49 31.75 -17.47
C THR A 138 37.71 32.18 -16.66
N CYS A 139 38.20 31.38 -15.71
CA CYS A 139 39.43 31.68 -14.98
C CYS A 139 40.72 31.59 -15.81
N ARG A 140 40.73 30.86 -16.94
CA ARG A 140 41.91 30.78 -17.85
C ARG A 140 42.04 31.95 -18.83
N CYS A 141 41.05 32.83 -18.93
CA CYS A 141 41.14 34.05 -19.76
C CYS A 141 41.65 35.28 -19.00
N PHE A 142 42.05 35.13 -17.73
CA PHE A 142 42.58 36.21 -16.87
C PHE A 142 44.09 36.07 -16.53
N MET A 143 44.82 35.20 -17.24
CA MET A 143 46.29 35.17 -17.29
C MET A 143 46.75 35.37 -18.73
#